data_AF-A0A7C7THD0-F1
#
_entry.id   AF-A0A7C7THD0-F1
#
_cell.length_a   1.000
_cell.length_b   1.000
_cell.length_c   1.000
_cell.angle_alpha   90.00
_cell.angle_beta   90.00
_cell.angle_gamma   90.00
#
_symmetry.space_group_name_H-M   'P 1'
#
loop_
_entity.id
_entity.type
_entity.pdbx_description
1 polymer ?
#
loop_
_entity_poly.entity_id
_entity_poly.type
_entity_poly.pdbx_seq_one_letter_code
_entity_poly.pdbx_strand_id
1 'polypeptide(L)'
;YRNGKLHGQGTITFPDGIKYVGELKYNKPYGHGTMLFPEPKPIFYNDTKYVGKFKYGLLNGQGTITYANGSKFVGNFRDGSYYGLGTYTFANGTVDKGIWKNNKLIELN
;
A
#
# COMPACT_ATOMS: atom_id res chain seq x y z
N TYR A 1 1.65 12.67 -21.06
CA TYR A 1 3.12 12.59 -20.97
C TYR A 1 3.69 13.99 -20.75
N ARG A 2 4.73 14.14 -19.91
CA ARG A 2 5.52 15.37 -19.76
C ARG A 2 7.00 14.99 -19.85
N ASN A 3 7.74 15.57 -20.80
CA ASN A 3 9.16 15.30 -21.05
C ASN A 3 9.46 13.80 -21.29
N GLY A 4 8.64 13.10 -22.07
CA GLY A 4 8.81 11.67 -22.36
C GLY A 4 8.50 10.72 -21.18
N LYS A 5 8.03 11.25 -20.04
CA LYS A 5 7.60 10.44 -18.89
C LYS A 5 6.08 10.51 -18.72
N LEU A 6 5.49 9.38 -18.33
CA LEU A 6 4.11 9.27 -17.88
C LEU A 6 3.89 10.19 -16.68
N HIS A 7 2.83 10.97 -16.79
CA HIS A 7 2.36 11.95 -15.81
C HIS A 7 0.83 12.00 -15.92
N GLY A 8 0.13 12.03 -14.79
CA GLY A 8 -1.33 11.90 -14.75
C GLY A 8 -1.77 10.46 -14.50
N GLN A 9 -3.00 10.10 -14.87
CA GLN A 9 -3.53 8.75 -14.64
C GLN A 9 -2.88 7.71 -15.56
N GLY A 10 -2.66 6.50 -15.07
CA GLY A 10 -2.18 5.39 -15.88
C GLY A 10 -2.17 4.05 -15.17
N THR A 11 -1.84 3.03 -15.96
CA THR A 11 -1.70 1.65 -15.51
C THR A 11 -0.26 1.19 -15.72
N ILE A 12 0.32 0.52 -14.73
CA ILE A 12 1.61 -0.16 -14.84
C ILE A 12 1.39 -1.64 -14.53
N THR A 13 1.84 -2.52 -15.42
CA THR A 13 2.03 -3.94 -15.15
C THR A 13 3.52 -4.18 -15.05
N PHE A 14 4.00 -4.58 -13.88
CA PHE A 14 5.41 -4.90 -13.66
C PHE A 14 5.73 -6.33 -14.12
N PRO A 15 6.99 -6.65 -14.44
CA PRO A 15 7.38 -7.99 -14.89
C PRO A 15 7.05 -9.11 -13.90
N ASP A 16 6.98 -8.80 -12.60
CA ASP A 16 6.62 -9.72 -11.52
C ASP A 16 5.10 -9.82 -11.29
N GLY A 17 4.30 -9.37 -12.26
CA GLY A 17 2.84 -9.44 -12.25
C GLY A 17 2.16 -8.39 -11.37
N ILE A 18 2.89 -7.58 -10.60
CA ILE A 18 2.30 -6.47 -9.83
C ILE A 18 1.57 -5.54 -10.80
N LYS A 19 0.36 -5.13 -10.43
CA LYS A 19 -0.43 -4.16 -11.21
C LYS A 19 -0.66 -2.90 -10.39
N TYR A 20 -0.45 -1.76 -11.02
CA TYR A 20 -0.78 -0.45 -10.47
C TYR A 20 -1.76 0.27 -11.37
N VAL A 21 -2.76 0.91 -10.79
CA VAL A 21 -3.68 1.84 -11.46
C VAL A 21 -3.79 3.09 -10.61
N GLY A 22 -3.46 4.25 -11.18
CA GLY A 22 -3.60 5.52 -10.48
C GLY A 22 -2.71 6.62 -11.05
N GLU A 23 -2.42 7.59 -10.20
CA GLU A 23 -1.60 8.74 -10.58
C GLU A 23 -0.12 8.32 -10.78
N LEU A 24 0.50 8.88 -11.82
CA LEU A 24 1.90 8.65 -12.16
C LEU A 24 2.65 9.97 -12.16
N LYS A 25 3.88 9.91 -11.66
CA LYS A 25 4.86 10.99 -11.76
C LYS A 25 6.21 10.41 -12.12
N TYR A 26 6.76 10.82 -13.26
CA TYR A 26 8.06 10.33 -13.76
C TYR A 26 8.11 8.81 -13.94
N ASN A 27 7.07 8.22 -14.54
CA ASN A 27 6.92 6.77 -14.72
C ASN A 27 6.82 5.94 -13.42
N LYS A 28 6.57 6.59 -12.28
CA LYS A 28 6.41 5.91 -10.99
C LYS A 28 5.03 6.19 -10.40
N PRO A 29 4.45 5.22 -9.65
CA PRO A 29 3.30 5.47 -8.80
C PRO A 29 3.49 6.71 -7.92
N TYR A 30 2.51 7.59 -7.92
CA TYR A 30 2.49 8.83 -7.15
C TYR A 30 1.03 9.15 -6.81
N GLY A 31 0.77 10.08 -5.89
CA GLY A 31 -0.61 10.51 -5.61
C GLY A 31 -1.47 9.34 -5.13
N HIS A 32 -2.73 9.25 -5.56
CA HIS A 32 -3.59 8.13 -5.19
C HIS A 32 -3.58 7.03 -6.25
N GLY A 33 -3.66 5.79 -5.79
CA GLY A 33 -3.78 4.64 -6.68
C GLY A 33 -4.15 3.36 -5.95
N THR A 34 -4.22 2.30 -6.75
CA THR A 34 -4.41 0.92 -6.31
C THR A 34 -3.24 0.08 -6.80
N MET A 35 -2.65 -0.72 -5.91
CA MET A 35 -1.61 -1.69 -6.26
C MET A 35 -2.07 -3.09 -5.85
N LEU A 36 -1.96 -4.04 -6.78
CA LEU A 36 -2.27 -5.46 -6.58
C LEU A 36 -0.98 -6.26 -6.61
N PHE A 37 -0.76 -7.06 -5.57
CA PHE A 37 0.36 -7.97 -5.42
C PHE A 37 -0.15 -9.41 -5.61
N PRO A 38 0.00 -10.01 -6.79
CA PRO A 38 -0.54 -11.35 -7.06
C PRO A 38 0.26 -12.44 -6.33
N GLU A 39 1.57 -12.26 -6.20
CA GLU A 39 2.47 -13.21 -5.55
C GLU A 39 2.83 -12.77 -4.13
N PRO A 40 3.13 -13.72 -3.22
CA PRO A 40 3.61 -13.38 -1.89
C PRO A 40 4.93 -12.60 -1.99
N LYS A 41 4.99 -11.47 -1.30
CA LYS A 41 6.21 -10.69 -1.08
C LYS A 41 6.67 -10.90 0.36
N PRO A 42 7.95 -10.64 0.71
CA PRO A 42 8.43 -10.77 2.10
C PRO A 42 7.61 -9.98 3.14
N ILE A 43 6.79 -9.03 2.70
CA ILE A 43 5.96 -8.14 3.52
C ILE A 43 4.45 -8.32 3.23
N PHE A 44 4.06 -9.07 2.19
CA PHE A 44 2.66 -9.21 1.74
C PHE A 44 2.32 -10.66 1.39
N TYR A 45 1.12 -11.12 1.77
CA TYR A 45 0.60 -12.40 1.29
C TYR A 45 0.24 -12.33 -0.21
N ASN A 46 -0.02 -13.47 -0.84
CA ASN A 46 -0.63 -13.51 -2.17
C ASN A 46 -1.94 -12.70 -2.21
N ASP A 47 -2.32 -12.24 -3.40
CA ASP A 47 -3.54 -11.46 -3.66
C ASP A 47 -3.75 -10.26 -2.71
N THR A 48 -2.66 -9.64 -2.26
CA THR A 48 -2.73 -8.45 -1.40
C THR A 48 -3.07 -7.24 -2.26
N LYS A 49 -4.00 -6.41 -1.79
CA LYS A 49 -4.39 -5.15 -2.43
C LYS A 49 -4.09 -3.96 -1.52
N TYR A 50 -3.39 -2.96 -2.05
CA TYR A 50 -3.25 -1.66 -1.42
C TYR A 50 -4.06 -0.61 -2.18
N VAL A 51 -4.79 0.23 -1.44
CA VAL A 51 -5.46 1.42 -1.95
C VAL A 51 -5.05 2.60 -1.09
N GLY A 52 -4.43 3.61 -1.68
CA GLY A 52 -3.96 4.75 -0.91
C GLY A 52 -2.99 5.63 -1.64
N LYS A 53 -2.20 6.36 -0.86
CA LYS A 53 -1.24 7.33 -1.36
C LYS A 53 0.12 6.70 -1.66
N PHE A 54 0.75 7.19 -2.72
CA PHE A 54 2.06 6.78 -3.20
C PHE A 54 3.00 7.97 -3.32
N LYS A 55 4.27 7.71 -3.06
CA LYS A 55 5.37 8.65 -3.34
C LYS A 55 6.51 7.90 -4.00
N TYR A 56 6.69 8.15 -5.30
CA TYR A 56 7.76 7.59 -6.12
C TYR A 56 7.85 6.05 -6.08
N GLY A 57 6.70 5.38 -6.14
CA GLY A 57 6.60 3.92 -6.15
C GLY A 57 6.37 3.29 -4.78
N LEU A 58 6.52 4.04 -3.69
CA LEU A 58 6.34 3.52 -2.32
C LEU A 58 4.98 3.94 -1.76
N LEU A 59 4.37 3.06 -0.97
CA LEU A 59 3.20 3.37 -0.17
C LEU A 59 3.58 4.47 0.83
N ASN A 60 2.86 5.58 0.84
CA ASN A 60 3.24 6.76 1.61
C ASN A 60 2.03 7.65 1.91
N GLY A 61 1.75 7.94 3.17
CA GLY A 61 0.52 8.63 3.61
C GLY A 61 -0.60 7.64 3.94
N GLN A 62 -1.84 8.11 3.88
CA GLN A 62 -3.01 7.28 4.23
C GLN A 62 -3.27 6.18 3.18
N GLY A 63 -3.66 5.00 3.66
CA GLY A 63 -4.12 3.93 2.80
C GLY A 63 -4.67 2.72 3.55
N THR A 64 -5.09 1.73 2.77
CA THR A 64 -5.66 0.48 3.22
C THR A 64 -4.96 -0.69 2.53
N ILE A 65 -4.43 -1.64 3.29
CA ILE A 65 -4.06 -2.97 2.79
C ILE A 65 -5.19 -3.94 3.10
N THR A 66 -5.61 -4.71 2.11
CA THR A 66 -6.45 -5.89 2.27
C THR A 66 -5.65 -7.12 1.87
N TYR A 67 -5.57 -8.10 2.76
CA TYR A 67 -4.85 -9.35 2.56
C TYR A 67 -5.77 -10.45 2.04
N ALA A 68 -5.22 -11.47 1.38
CA ALA A 68 -6.00 -12.62 0.89
C ALA A 68 -6.80 -13.34 1.99
N ASN A 69 -6.26 -13.39 3.21
CA ASN A 69 -6.94 -14.02 4.33
C ASN A 69 -8.12 -13.20 4.89
N GLY A 70 -8.41 -12.02 4.32
CA GLY A 70 -9.47 -11.12 4.77
C GLY A 70 -9.04 -10.14 5.87
N SER A 71 -7.81 -10.26 6.39
CA SER A 71 -7.25 -9.24 7.29
C SER A 71 -7.06 -7.93 6.54
N LYS A 72 -7.10 -6.81 7.28
CA LYS A 72 -6.87 -5.48 6.70
C LYS A 72 -6.08 -4.59 7.64
N PHE A 73 -5.29 -3.70 7.07
CA PHE A 73 -4.69 -2.59 7.79
C PHE A 73 -5.19 -1.28 7.21
N VAL A 74 -5.66 -0.37 8.04
CA VAL A 74 -6.07 0.99 7.66
C VAL A 74 -5.22 1.96 8.48
N GLY A 75 -4.49 2.84 7.82
CA GLY A 75 -3.67 3.82 8.52
C GLY A 75 -2.65 4.53 7.66
N ASN A 76 -1.64 5.07 8.33
CA ASN A 76 -0.56 5.79 7.69
C ASN A 76 0.59 4.85 7.28
N PHE A 77 1.23 5.21 6.17
CA PHE A 77 2.37 4.53 5.59
C PHE A 77 3.54 5.48 5.43
N ARG A 78 4.75 4.98 5.64
CA ARG A 78 6.00 5.65 5.30
C ARG A 78 6.94 4.65 4.66
N ASP A 79 7.40 4.97 3.45
CA ASP A 79 8.38 4.20 2.69
C ASP A 79 8.04 2.70 2.58
N GLY A 80 6.76 2.41 2.33
CA GLY A 80 6.25 1.04 2.16
C GLY A 80 5.84 0.33 3.45
N SER A 81 6.07 0.92 4.63
CA SER A 81 5.77 0.31 5.93
C SER A 81 4.67 1.04 6.69
N TYR A 82 3.97 0.34 7.58
CA TYR A 82 3.04 0.94 8.54
C TYR A 82 3.78 1.92 9.45
N TYR A 83 3.20 3.10 9.65
CA TYR A 83 3.80 4.18 10.43
C TYR A 83 2.74 5.08 11.05
N GLY A 84 2.88 5.48 12.31
CA GLY A 84 1.91 6.37 12.98
C GLY A 84 0.58 5.67 13.29
N LEU A 85 -0.50 6.44 13.38
CA LEU A 85 -1.82 5.88 13.69
C LEU A 85 -2.29 4.88 12.63
N GLY A 86 -2.75 3.72 13.09
CA GLY A 86 -3.31 2.67 12.25
C GLY A 86 -4.12 1.64 13.03
N THR A 87 -4.90 0.86 12.30
CA THR A 87 -5.75 -0.22 12.80
C THR A 87 -5.55 -1.45 11.93
N TYR A 88 -5.08 -2.54 12.52
CA TYR A 88 -5.05 -3.86 11.91
C TYR A 88 -6.27 -4.64 12.39
N THR A 89 -7.12 -5.09 11.47
CA THR A 89 -8.22 -6.01 11.74
C THR A 89 -7.84 -7.37 11.18
N PHE A 90 -7.74 -8.35 12.06
CA PHE A 90 -7.46 -9.74 11.68
C PHE A 90 -8.71 -10.38 11.06
N ALA A 91 -8.50 -11.44 10.28
CA ALA A 91 -9.58 -12.19 9.64
C ALA A 91 -10.63 -12.73 10.63
N ASN A 92 -10.22 -13.03 11.86
CA ASN A 92 -11.10 -13.47 12.94
C ASN A 92 -11.88 -12.32 13.64
N GLY A 93 -11.69 -11.07 13.21
CA GLY A 93 -12.33 -9.89 13.78
C GLY A 93 -11.59 -9.24 14.94
N THR A 94 -10.51 -9.84 15.46
CA THR A 94 -9.65 -9.17 16.45
C THR A 94 -9.06 -7.88 15.86
N VAL A 95 -8.83 -6.87 16.71
CA VAL A 95 -8.34 -5.56 16.28
C VAL A 95 -7.14 -5.12 17.11
N ASP A 96 -6.06 -4.77 16.41
CA ASP A 96 -4.92 -4.06 16.97
C ASP A 96 -4.95 -2.60 16.49
N LYS A 97 -5.14 -1.67 17.42
CA LYS A 97 -5.22 -0.23 17.12
C LYS A 97 -4.19 0.53 17.94
N GLY A 98 -3.51 1.47 17.29
CA GLY A 98 -2.54 2.31 17.97
C GLY A 98 -1.49 2.92 17.05
N ILE A 99 -0.29 3.14 17.58
CA ILE A 99 0.85 3.68 16.85
C ILE A 99 1.70 2.54 16.29
N TRP A 100 1.99 2.63 15.00
CA TRP A 100 2.79 1.66 14.26
C TRP A 100 4.14 2.25 13.86
N LYS A 101 5.18 1.41 13.79
CA LYS A 101 6.48 1.77 13.24
C LYS A 101 7.12 0.54 12.63
N ASN A 102 7.56 0.63 11.37
CA ASN A 102 8.23 -0.47 10.65
C ASN A 102 7.42 -1.78 10.73
N ASN A 103 6.11 -1.69 10.47
CA ASN A 103 5.16 -2.81 10.50
C ASN A 103 4.88 -3.44 11.88
N LYS A 104 5.34 -2.80 12.97
CA LYS A 104 5.08 -3.27 14.33
C LYS A 104 4.22 -2.26 15.09
N LEU A 105 3.26 -2.76 15.86
CA LEU A 105 2.53 -1.97 16.85
C LEU A 105 3.45 -1.66 18.02
N ILE A 106 3.57 -0.38 18.38
CA ILE A 106 4.48 0.09 19.44
C ILE A 106 3.73 0.76 20.61
N GLU A 107 2.49 1.19 20.42
CA GLU A 107 1.65 1.80 21.45
C GLU A 107 0.18 1.51 21.12
N LEU A 108 -0.65 1.18 22.13
CA LEU A 108 -2.09 0.92 21.98
C LEU A 108 -2.91 2.21 22.15
N ASN A 109 -4.09 2.28 21.50
CA ASN A 109 -5.05 3.40 21.62
C ASN A 109 -6.48 2.89 21.83
#